data_AF-A0A1D2U180-F1
#
_entry.id   AF-A0A1D2U180-F1
#
_cell.length_a   1.000
_cell.length_b   1.000
_cell.length_c   1.000
_cell.angle_alpha   90.00
_cell.angle_beta   90.00
_cell.angle_gamma   90.00
#
_symmetry.space_group_name_H-M   'P 1'
#
loop_
_entity.id
_entity.type
_entity.pdbx_description
1 polymer ?
#
loop_
_entity_poly.entity_id
_entity_poly.type
_entity_poly.pdbx_seq_one_letter_code
_entity_poly.pdbx_strand_id
1 'polypeptide(L)'
;MRILAAIVIAALLGITDARAHEEHEHAAGPGLFGQPPEYVHVLLNPLPTYGLGIGILALGAALLARSKSAQAIALGVVIVTAASAWPVQFYGKNAYRHVRSISDEHGQHWLDTHMDRAEKFVYAFYATALLGIAALVCRKKFPKAGLPLTLATLVASGASFGTGIWISRAGGQIRHPEFRAESAPSKPAPHEHGTPGEAHEGMQHEKPSDTTGGHKHEAMPEQPTAKAPLPDTLEGVWKAIHERHSELETAVNDKKFNDVQSHAQAMSDLAKRLVELSHADHKSAVESGVNKVNQSLAALQQSAETGSELVMKNNFDEFAKSLNELEQQMKQQ
;
A
#
# COMPACT_ATOMS: atom_id res chain seq x y z
N MET A 1 -23.39 -23.74 21.00
CA MET A 1 -23.29 -22.28 21.29
C MET A 1 -22.05 -21.90 22.10
N ARG A 2 -21.71 -22.61 23.18
CA ARG A 2 -20.46 -22.36 23.94
C ARG A 2 -19.18 -22.53 23.11
N ILE A 3 -19.16 -23.54 22.22
CA ILE A 3 -18.02 -23.83 21.34
C ILE A 3 -17.87 -22.76 20.23
N LEU A 4 -18.99 -22.33 19.62
CA LEU A 4 -19.00 -21.25 18.62
C LEU A 4 -18.55 -19.89 19.19
N ALA A 5 -18.95 -19.57 20.43
CA ALA A 5 -18.51 -18.36 21.11
C ALA A 5 -16.99 -18.40 21.41
N ALA A 6 -16.44 -19.57 21.77
CA ALA A 6 -15.01 -19.74 22.03
C ALA A 6 -14.16 -19.57 20.75
N ILE A 7 -14.63 -20.06 19.61
CA ILE A 7 -13.93 -19.91 18.31
C ILE A 7 -13.91 -18.43 17.86
N VAL A 8 -15.02 -17.70 18.04
CA VAL A 8 -15.11 -16.27 17.70
C VAL A 8 -14.23 -15.42 18.63
N ILE A 9 -14.14 -15.78 19.92
CA ILE A 9 -13.26 -15.09 20.88
C ILE A 9 -11.78 -15.39 20.61
N ALA A 10 -11.42 -16.63 20.24
CA ALA A 10 -10.06 -16.98 19.84
C ALA A 10 -9.62 -16.25 18.55
N ALA A 11 -10.54 -16.02 17.61
CA ALA A 11 -10.28 -15.24 16.40
C ALA A 11 -10.16 -13.73 16.67
N LEU A 12 -10.79 -13.21 17.72
CA LEU A 12 -10.74 -11.78 18.10
C LEU A 12 -9.62 -11.43 19.09
N LEU A 13 -9.03 -12.41 19.77
CA LEU A 13 -7.95 -12.22 20.76
C LEU A 13 -6.53 -12.55 20.24
N GLY A 14 -6.35 -12.67 18.93
CA GLY A 14 -5.03 -12.81 18.28
C GLY A 14 -4.14 -11.55 18.36
N ILE A 15 -4.22 -10.79 19.45
CA ILE A 15 -3.23 -9.77 19.83
C ILE A 15 -2.23 -10.48 20.74
N THR A 16 -1.21 -11.09 20.14
CA THR A 16 0.00 -11.47 20.86
C THR A 16 1.19 -10.83 20.17
N ASP A 17 1.96 -10.08 20.95
CA ASP A 17 3.23 -9.45 20.61
C ASP A 17 4.10 -10.32 19.69
N ALA A 18 4.47 -9.78 18.53
CA ALA A 18 5.60 -10.28 17.75
C ALA A 18 6.74 -9.27 17.89
N ARG A 19 7.46 -9.34 19.00
CA ARG A 19 8.79 -8.74 19.14
C ARG A 19 9.83 -9.73 18.59
N ALA A 20 10.66 -9.21 17.70
CA ALA A 20 12.05 -9.59 17.39
C ALA A 20 12.35 -11.08 17.09
N HIS A 21 12.58 -11.36 15.80
CA HIS A 21 13.67 -12.24 15.40
C HIS A 21 14.45 -11.57 14.27
N GLU A 22 15.71 -11.27 14.57
CA GLU A 22 16.75 -10.88 13.63
C GLU A 22 17.15 -12.04 12.72
N GLU A 23 17.58 -11.67 11.51
CA GLU A 23 18.48 -12.35 10.58
C GLU A 23 18.14 -13.78 10.15
N HIS A 24 17.47 -13.90 8.99
CA HIS A 24 17.88 -14.77 7.88
C HIS A 24 17.13 -14.32 6.60
N GLU A 25 17.83 -14.31 5.47
CA GLU A 25 17.23 -14.13 4.14
C GLU A 25 16.07 -15.11 3.92
N HIS A 26 14.90 -14.57 3.56
CA HIS A 26 13.89 -15.07 2.61
C HIS A 26 12.43 -14.80 3.04
N ALA A 27 11.62 -14.51 2.01
CA ALA A 27 10.17 -14.70 1.91
C ALA A 27 9.24 -13.57 2.41
N ALA A 28 8.22 -13.32 1.59
CA ALA A 28 7.03 -12.55 1.90
C ALA A 28 6.52 -12.85 3.32
N GLY A 29 6.00 -11.84 4.02
CA GLY A 29 5.59 -11.90 5.44
C GLY A 29 4.78 -13.16 5.80
N PRO A 30 4.74 -13.54 7.09
CA PRO A 30 4.44 -14.90 7.53
C PRO A 30 3.14 -15.38 6.91
N GLY A 31 3.30 -16.30 5.96
CA GLY A 31 2.23 -17.07 5.39
C GLY A 31 1.53 -17.94 6.44
N LEU A 32 0.56 -18.75 6.01
CA LEU A 32 -0.13 -19.69 6.88
C LEU A 32 0.14 -21.12 6.42
N PHE A 33 0.55 -22.00 7.34
CA PHE A 33 0.89 -23.41 7.03
C PHE A 33 1.95 -23.57 5.93
N GLY A 34 2.93 -22.67 5.88
CA GLY A 34 4.00 -22.69 4.87
C GLY A 34 3.57 -22.21 3.48
N GLN A 35 2.36 -21.65 3.33
CA GLN A 35 1.87 -21.07 2.06
C GLN A 35 2.10 -19.56 2.02
N PRO A 36 2.44 -18.95 0.87
CA PRO A 36 2.70 -17.52 0.78
C PRO A 36 1.45 -16.67 1.07
N PRO A 37 1.60 -15.42 1.54
CA PRO A 37 0.49 -14.58 1.95
C PRO A 37 -0.53 -14.32 0.83
N GLU A 38 -0.11 -14.18 -0.43
CA GLU A 38 -1.01 -14.03 -1.58
C GLU A 38 -1.94 -15.23 -1.76
N TYR A 39 -1.43 -16.46 -1.53
CA TYR A 39 -2.23 -17.67 -1.60
C TYR A 39 -3.29 -17.67 -0.50
N VAL A 40 -2.89 -17.37 0.75
CA VAL A 40 -3.80 -17.35 1.90
C VAL A 40 -4.85 -16.25 1.75
N HIS A 41 -4.45 -15.08 1.25
CA HIS A 41 -5.37 -13.99 0.93
C HIS A 41 -6.44 -14.46 -0.06
N VAL A 42 -6.03 -15.00 -1.21
CA VAL A 42 -6.97 -15.46 -2.25
C VAL A 42 -7.86 -16.60 -1.75
N LEU A 43 -7.32 -17.52 -0.94
CA LEU A 43 -8.09 -18.62 -0.34
C LEU A 43 -9.20 -18.11 0.59
N LEU A 44 -8.92 -17.07 1.37
CA LEU A 44 -9.87 -16.52 2.36
C LEU A 44 -10.78 -15.43 1.79
N ASN A 45 -10.37 -14.75 0.71
CA ASN A 45 -11.09 -13.63 0.10
C ASN A 45 -12.55 -13.95 -0.30
N PRO A 46 -12.92 -15.20 -0.63
CA PRO A 46 -14.31 -15.58 -0.83
C PRO A 46 -15.20 -15.40 0.41
N LEU A 47 -14.66 -15.43 1.64
CA LEU A 47 -15.46 -15.43 2.86
C LEU A 47 -16.18 -14.08 3.10
N PRO A 48 -15.53 -12.90 3.06
CA PRO A 48 -16.22 -11.62 3.25
C PRO A 48 -17.22 -11.29 2.13
N THR A 49 -17.12 -11.94 0.96
CA THR A 49 -18.00 -11.70 -0.19
C THR A 49 -19.04 -12.81 -0.34
N TYR A 50 -18.66 -13.99 -0.84
CA TYR A 50 -19.59 -15.10 -1.06
C TYR A 50 -20.15 -15.66 0.25
N GLY A 51 -19.29 -15.83 1.26
CA GLY A 51 -19.72 -16.30 2.58
C GLY A 51 -20.72 -15.34 3.22
N LEU A 52 -20.45 -14.03 3.17
CA LEU A 52 -21.39 -13.02 3.67
C LEU A 52 -22.68 -12.98 2.87
N GLY A 53 -22.62 -13.10 1.54
CA GLY A 53 -23.79 -13.22 0.67
C GLY A 53 -24.69 -14.40 1.05
N ILE A 54 -24.11 -15.58 1.28
CA ILE A 54 -24.84 -16.76 1.77
C ILE A 54 -25.43 -16.51 3.15
N GLY A 55 -24.69 -15.85 4.05
CA GLY A 55 -25.16 -15.46 5.37
C GLY A 55 -26.38 -14.53 5.32
N ILE A 56 -26.40 -13.56 4.40
CA ILE A 56 -27.53 -12.65 4.16
C ILE A 56 -28.77 -13.43 3.72
N LEU A 57 -28.63 -14.32 2.73
CA LEU A 57 -29.73 -15.14 2.23
C LEU A 57 -30.29 -16.05 3.33
N ALA A 58 -29.41 -16.71 4.09
CA ALA A 58 -29.80 -17.55 5.21
C ALA A 58 -30.51 -16.76 6.31
N LEU A 59 -30.04 -15.55 6.63
CA LEU A 59 -30.64 -14.70 7.66
C LEU A 59 -32.01 -14.18 7.22
N GLY A 60 -32.14 -13.76 5.96
CA GLY A 60 -33.41 -13.38 5.35
C GLY A 60 -34.42 -14.53 5.37
N ALA A 61 -34.03 -15.72 4.92
CA ALA A 61 -34.87 -16.91 4.95
C ALA A 61 -35.29 -17.28 6.39
N ALA A 62 -34.37 -17.19 7.36
CA ALA A 62 -34.65 -17.47 8.76
C ALA A 62 -35.61 -16.45 9.41
N LEU A 63 -35.55 -15.18 8.99
CA LEU A 63 -36.49 -14.14 9.40
C LEU A 63 -37.89 -14.42 8.83
N LEU A 64 -37.98 -14.76 7.53
CA LEU A 64 -39.24 -15.12 6.87
C LEU A 64 -39.87 -16.38 7.49
N ALA A 65 -39.06 -17.40 7.77
CA ALA A 65 -39.49 -18.62 8.44
C ALA A 65 -39.79 -18.43 9.95
N ARG A 66 -39.51 -17.25 10.51
CA ARG A 66 -39.67 -16.91 11.94
C ARG A 66 -38.98 -17.90 12.90
N SER A 67 -37.96 -18.62 12.42
CA SER A 67 -37.27 -19.65 13.18
C SER A 67 -36.11 -19.04 13.97
N LYS A 68 -36.26 -18.98 15.31
CA LYS A 68 -35.22 -18.47 16.21
C LYS A 68 -33.92 -19.25 16.08
N SER A 69 -33.99 -20.58 15.93
CA SER A 69 -32.80 -21.42 15.76
C SER A 69 -32.10 -21.12 14.44
N ALA A 70 -32.84 -21.05 13.33
CA ALA A 70 -32.27 -20.71 12.03
C ALA A 70 -31.63 -19.31 12.03
N GLN A 71 -32.28 -18.32 12.68
CA GLN A 71 -31.71 -16.98 12.80
C GLN A 71 -30.40 -16.97 13.58
N ALA A 72 -30.24 -17.85 14.57
CA ALA A 72 -29.01 -17.92 15.36
C ALA A 72 -27.86 -18.49 14.54
N ILE A 73 -28.14 -19.54 13.76
CA ILE A 73 -27.18 -20.15 12.84
C ILE A 73 -26.76 -19.13 11.77
N ALA A 74 -27.74 -18.46 11.15
CA ALA A 74 -27.47 -17.47 10.11
C ALA A 74 -26.68 -16.26 10.63
N LEU A 75 -27.01 -15.74 11.82
CA LEU A 75 -26.20 -14.72 12.49
C LEU A 75 -24.76 -15.21 12.74
N GLY A 76 -24.60 -16.47 13.16
CA GLY A 76 -23.27 -17.08 13.30
C GLY A 76 -22.46 -17.07 12.01
N VAL A 77 -23.10 -17.43 10.88
CA VAL A 77 -22.47 -17.37 9.55
C VAL A 77 -22.06 -15.95 9.22
N VAL A 78 -22.96 -14.96 9.36
CA VAL A 78 -22.67 -13.54 9.12
C VAL A 78 -21.49 -13.05 9.97
N ILE A 79 -21.44 -13.40 11.25
CA ILE A 79 -20.34 -13.00 12.15
C ILE A 79 -19.01 -13.55 11.65
N VAL A 80 -18.93 -14.86 11.35
CA VAL A 80 -17.69 -15.50 10.91
C VAL A 80 -17.22 -14.93 9.57
N THR A 81 -18.13 -14.75 8.62
CA THR A 81 -17.78 -14.27 7.28
C THR A 81 -17.42 -12.79 7.28
N ALA A 82 -18.10 -11.95 8.07
CA ALA A 82 -17.70 -10.55 8.24
C ALA A 82 -16.36 -10.42 8.99
N ALA A 83 -16.16 -11.18 10.08
CA ALA A 83 -14.91 -11.16 10.84
C ALA A 83 -13.70 -11.65 10.01
N SER A 84 -13.92 -12.53 9.03
CA SER A 84 -12.89 -13.00 8.11
C SER A 84 -12.27 -11.88 7.24
N ALA A 85 -12.83 -10.67 7.22
CA ALA A 85 -12.20 -9.52 6.60
C ALA A 85 -10.84 -9.18 7.25
N TRP A 86 -10.65 -9.46 8.54
CA TRP A 86 -9.37 -9.24 9.23
C TRP A 86 -8.23 -10.08 8.64
N PRO A 87 -8.30 -11.43 8.63
CA PRO A 87 -7.21 -12.23 8.06
C PRO A 87 -7.06 -11.97 6.56
N VAL A 88 -8.15 -11.76 5.81
CA VAL A 88 -8.07 -11.40 4.37
C VAL A 88 -7.24 -10.13 4.17
N GLN A 89 -7.51 -9.08 4.93
CA GLN A 89 -6.75 -7.83 4.84
C GLN A 89 -5.30 -8.01 5.29
N PHE A 90 -5.07 -8.75 6.38
CA PHE A 90 -3.72 -9.02 6.89
C PHE A 90 -2.85 -9.69 5.83
N TYR A 91 -3.30 -10.80 5.26
CA TYR A 91 -2.53 -11.49 4.23
C TYR A 91 -2.43 -10.67 2.94
N GLY A 92 -3.47 -9.89 2.58
CA GLY A 92 -3.43 -8.98 1.44
C GLY A 92 -2.33 -7.90 1.58
N LYS A 93 -2.17 -7.32 2.77
CA LYS A 93 -1.09 -6.35 3.06
C LYS A 93 0.29 -6.97 2.95
N ASN A 94 0.47 -8.19 3.49
CA ASN A 94 1.74 -8.90 3.42
C ASN A 94 2.10 -9.34 1.98
N ALA A 95 1.09 -9.62 1.16
CA ALA A 95 1.24 -9.96 -0.25
C ALA A 95 1.51 -8.74 -1.16
N TYR A 96 1.12 -7.54 -0.73
CA TYR A 96 1.03 -6.36 -1.58
C TYR A 96 2.29 -6.05 -2.38
N ARG A 97 3.45 -5.96 -1.71
CA ARG A 97 4.71 -5.58 -2.37
C ARG A 97 5.10 -6.59 -3.46
N HIS A 98 4.98 -7.88 -3.15
CA HIS A 98 5.29 -8.95 -4.09
C HIS A 98 4.31 -8.93 -5.28
N VAL A 99 3.00 -8.94 -5.02
CA VAL A 99 1.98 -8.91 -6.09
C VAL A 99 2.15 -7.66 -6.96
N ARG A 100 2.52 -6.51 -6.37
CA ARG A 100 2.79 -5.26 -7.10
C ARG A 100 4.02 -5.38 -8.00
N SER A 101 5.12 -5.95 -7.52
CA SER A 101 6.37 -6.06 -8.29
C SER A 101 6.25 -6.93 -9.54
N ILE A 102 5.37 -7.93 -9.51
CA ILE A 102 5.11 -8.83 -10.64
C ILE A 102 3.89 -8.41 -11.49
N SER A 103 3.21 -7.29 -11.17
CA SER A 103 2.05 -6.80 -11.92
C SER A 103 2.45 -5.78 -12.98
N ASP A 104 1.70 -5.72 -14.09
CA ASP A 104 1.82 -4.66 -15.09
C ASP A 104 1.40 -3.30 -14.52
N GLU A 105 1.76 -2.21 -15.19
CA GLU A 105 1.52 -0.83 -14.71
C GLU A 105 0.04 -0.58 -14.34
N HIS A 106 -0.88 -0.99 -15.22
CA HIS A 106 -2.32 -0.90 -14.95
C HIS A 106 -2.76 -1.77 -13.76
N GLY A 107 -2.22 -2.99 -13.64
CA GLY A 107 -2.50 -3.91 -12.54
C GLY A 107 -1.98 -3.37 -11.20
N GLN A 108 -0.86 -2.65 -11.18
CA GLN A 108 -0.38 -1.96 -9.99
C GLN A 108 -1.38 -0.90 -9.54
N HIS A 109 -1.89 -0.04 -10.43
CA HIS A 109 -2.91 0.95 -10.05
C HIS A 109 -4.22 0.32 -9.54
N TRP A 110 -4.64 -0.80 -10.14
CA TRP A 110 -5.80 -1.54 -9.65
C TRP A 110 -5.55 -2.22 -8.30
N LEU A 111 -4.33 -2.70 -8.04
CA LEU A 111 -3.91 -3.24 -6.75
C LEU A 111 -3.88 -2.16 -5.68
N ASP A 112 -3.30 -0.99 -5.98
CA ASP A 112 -3.28 0.18 -5.10
C ASP A 112 -4.72 0.61 -4.77
N THR A 113 -5.61 0.63 -5.77
CA THR A 113 -7.05 0.93 -5.61
C THR A 113 -7.77 -0.11 -4.76
N HIS A 114 -7.52 -1.40 -4.99
CA HIS A 114 -8.10 -2.48 -4.20
C HIS A 114 -7.68 -2.38 -2.72
N MET A 115 -6.40 -2.13 -2.47
CA MET A 115 -5.85 -1.95 -1.12
C MET A 115 -6.48 -0.74 -0.42
N ASP A 116 -6.53 0.42 -1.09
CA ASP A 116 -7.11 1.66 -0.56
C ASP A 116 -8.57 1.48 -0.14
N ARG A 117 -9.38 0.84 -1.00
CA ARG A 117 -10.78 0.51 -0.68
C ARG A 117 -10.88 -0.47 0.48
N ALA A 118 -10.03 -1.50 0.51
CA ALA A 118 -10.03 -2.48 1.58
C ALA A 118 -9.70 -1.82 2.93
N GLU A 119 -8.66 -1.00 3.01
CA GLU A 119 -8.27 -0.27 4.22
C GLU A 119 -9.35 0.69 4.71
N LYS A 120 -9.94 1.47 3.81
CA LYS A 120 -10.95 2.46 4.15
C LYS A 120 -12.24 1.82 4.68
N PHE A 121 -12.64 0.68 4.11
CA PHE A 121 -13.98 0.13 4.35
C PHE A 121 -14.00 -1.17 5.16
N VAL A 122 -12.86 -1.72 5.59
CA VAL A 122 -12.82 -2.92 6.45
C VAL A 122 -13.66 -2.76 7.74
N TYR A 123 -13.74 -1.53 8.27
CA TYR A 123 -14.52 -1.24 9.47
C TYR A 123 -16.03 -1.50 9.33
N ALA A 124 -16.58 -1.48 8.11
CA ALA A 124 -17.97 -1.86 7.88
C ALA A 124 -18.22 -3.34 8.21
N PHE A 125 -17.25 -4.21 7.89
CA PHE A 125 -17.30 -5.63 8.22
C PHE A 125 -17.17 -5.85 9.73
N TYR A 126 -16.29 -5.13 10.41
CA TYR A 126 -16.15 -5.21 11.86
C TYR A 126 -17.42 -4.74 12.58
N ALA A 127 -18.01 -3.62 12.15
CA ALA A 127 -19.29 -3.16 12.66
C ALA A 127 -20.40 -4.20 12.45
N THR A 128 -20.44 -4.85 11.28
CA THR A 128 -21.38 -5.93 10.97
C THR A 128 -21.21 -7.13 11.89
N ALA A 129 -19.98 -7.58 12.11
CA ALA A 129 -19.67 -8.68 13.01
C ALA A 129 -20.07 -8.37 14.47
N LEU A 130 -19.74 -7.17 14.96
CA LEU A 130 -20.12 -6.71 16.30
C LEU A 130 -21.63 -6.61 16.47
N LEU A 131 -22.34 -6.09 15.46
CA LEU A 131 -23.80 -6.00 15.47
C LEU A 131 -24.46 -7.38 15.48
N GLY A 132 -23.91 -8.33 14.72
CA GLY A 132 -24.35 -9.73 14.74
C GLY A 132 -24.14 -10.41 16.10
N ILE A 133 -22.99 -10.17 16.74
CA ILE A 133 -22.72 -10.64 18.11
C ILE A 133 -23.73 -10.04 19.08
N ALA A 134 -23.97 -8.73 19.01
CA ALA A 134 -24.96 -8.04 19.83
C ALA A 134 -26.36 -8.62 19.62
N ALA A 135 -26.79 -8.87 18.38
CA ALA A 135 -28.07 -9.49 18.06
C ALA A 135 -28.19 -10.89 18.69
N LEU A 136 -27.13 -11.70 18.60
CA LEU A 136 -27.11 -13.06 19.16
C LEU A 136 -27.20 -13.05 20.70
N VAL A 137 -26.48 -12.16 21.36
CA VAL A 137 -26.47 -12.03 22.83
C VAL A 137 -27.79 -11.45 23.35
N CYS A 138 -28.25 -10.34 22.76
CA CYS A 138 -29.46 -9.63 23.19
C CYS A 138 -30.73 -10.45 22.95
N ARG A 139 -30.75 -11.36 21.97
CA ARG A 139 -31.90 -12.25 21.74
C ARG A 139 -32.34 -13.06 22.96
N LYS A 140 -31.41 -13.45 23.85
CA LYS A 140 -31.74 -14.24 25.04
C LYS A 140 -32.09 -13.35 26.24
N LYS A 141 -31.38 -12.23 26.41
CA LYS A 141 -31.45 -11.38 27.61
C LYS A 141 -32.45 -10.21 27.46
N PHE A 142 -32.68 -9.74 26.23
CA PHE A 142 -33.50 -8.57 25.90
C PHE A 142 -34.36 -8.84 24.65
N PRO A 143 -35.46 -9.62 24.77
CA PRO A 143 -36.24 -10.08 23.61
C PRO A 143 -36.83 -8.94 22.77
N LYS A 144 -37.10 -7.78 23.38
CA LYS A 144 -37.57 -6.57 22.67
C LYS A 144 -36.51 -5.95 21.75
N ALA A 145 -35.21 -6.12 22.07
CA ALA A 145 -34.09 -5.62 21.27
C ALA A 145 -33.60 -6.64 20.23
N GLY A 146 -33.89 -7.93 20.41
CA GLY A 146 -33.36 -9.00 19.56
C GLY A 146 -33.77 -8.89 18.09
N LEU A 147 -35.04 -8.61 17.79
CA LEU A 147 -35.52 -8.47 16.41
C LEU A 147 -34.97 -7.20 15.73
N PRO A 148 -35.05 -5.99 16.34
CA PRO A 148 -34.42 -4.79 15.78
C PRO A 148 -32.93 -4.98 15.48
N LEU A 149 -32.16 -5.58 16.38
CA LEU A 149 -30.73 -5.85 16.16
C LEU A 149 -30.48 -6.86 15.04
N THR A 150 -31.33 -7.87 14.90
CA THR A 150 -31.23 -8.85 13.81
C THR A 150 -31.50 -8.20 12.45
N LEU A 151 -32.52 -7.32 12.37
CA LEU A 151 -32.82 -6.54 11.16
C LEU A 151 -31.70 -5.55 10.85
N ALA A 152 -31.18 -4.85 11.86
CA ALA A 152 -30.04 -3.95 11.69
C ALA A 152 -28.79 -4.72 11.21
N THR A 153 -28.54 -5.93 11.72
CA THR A 153 -27.46 -6.81 11.23
C THR A 153 -27.67 -7.18 9.78
N LEU A 154 -28.90 -7.51 9.37
CA LEU A 154 -29.19 -7.84 7.96
C LEU A 154 -28.90 -6.66 7.03
N VAL A 155 -29.34 -5.45 7.41
CA VAL A 155 -29.07 -4.22 6.63
C VAL A 155 -27.57 -3.93 6.56
N ALA A 156 -26.88 -3.98 7.70
CA ALA A 156 -25.43 -3.76 7.77
C ALA A 156 -24.65 -4.80 6.94
N SER A 157 -25.10 -6.06 6.94
CA SER A 157 -24.54 -7.13 6.11
C SER A 157 -24.73 -6.83 4.63
N GLY A 158 -25.91 -6.36 4.22
CA GLY A 158 -26.18 -5.94 2.84
C GLY A 158 -25.26 -4.80 2.38
N ALA A 159 -25.06 -3.78 3.23
CA ALA A 159 -24.13 -2.69 2.96
C ALA A 159 -22.69 -3.21 2.81
N SER A 160 -22.21 -4.00 3.78
CA SER A 160 -20.86 -4.60 3.75
C SER A 160 -20.65 -5.51 2.54
N PHE A 161 -21.66 -6.29 2.14
CA PHE A 161 -21.61 -7.14 0.95
C PHE A 161 -21.49 -6.30 -0.33
N GLY A 162 -22.26 -5.22 -0.46
CA GLY A 162 -22.14 -4.28 -1.58
C GLY A 162 -20.74 -3.64 -1.65
N THR A 163 -20.22 -3.20 -0.51
CA THR A 163 -18.84 -2.72 -0.38
C THR A 163 -17.82 -3.80 -0.77
N GLY A 164 -18.00 -5.05 -0.31
CA GLY A 164 -17.14 -6.19 -0.63
C GLY A 164 -17.09 -6.50 -2.13
N ILE A 165 -18.24 -6.44 -2.82
CA ILE A 165 -18.31 -6.54 -4.29
C ILE A 165 -17.51 -5.40 -4.93
N TRP A 166 -17.68 -4.16 -4.47
CA TRP A 166 -17.00 -3.01 -5.03
C TRP A 166 -15.48 -3.02 -4.80
N ILE A 167 -15.01 -3.52 -3.65
CA ILE A 167 -13.59 -3.81 -3.37
C ILE A 167 -13.08 -4.91 -4.31
N SER A 168 -13.84 -6.00 -4.43
CA SER A 168 -13.47 -7.17 -5.25
C SER A 168 -13.43 -6.87 -6.74
N ARG A 169 -14.23 -5.91 -7.24
CA ARG A 169 -14.16 -5.43 -8.64
C ARG A 169 -12.76 -4.94 -8.98
N ALA A 170 -12.17 -4.10 -8.13
CA ALA A 170 -10.78 -3.64 -8.32
C ALA A 170 -9.79 -4.81 -8.22
N GLY A 171 -10.02 -5.74 -7.30
CA GLY A 171 -9.20 -6.95 -7.14
C GLY A 171 -9.17 -7.82 -8.40
N GLY A 172 -10.32 -8.00 -9.06
CA GLY A 172 -10.40 -8.71 -10.34
C GLY A 172 -9.55 -8.06 -11.44
N GLN A 173 -9.46 -6.74 -11.47
CA GLN A 173 -8.74 -6.00 -12.50
C GLN A 173 -7.21 -6.04 -12.36
N ILE A 174 -6.67 -6.60 -11.26
CA ILE A 174 -5.21 -6.70 -11.03
C ILE A 174 -4.56 -7.63 -12.07
N ARG A 175 -5.14 -8.82 -12.30
CA ARG A 175 -4.58 -9.87 -13.17
C ARG A 175 -5.47 -10.28 -14.34
N HIS A 176 -6.62 -9.63 -14.51
CA HIS A 176 -7.55 -9.87 -15.62
C HIS A 176 -7.67 -8.61 -16.48
N PRO A 177 -6.78 -8.43 -17.48
CA PRO A 177 -6.89 -7.33 -18.45
C PRO A 177 -8.26 -7.26 -19.13
N GLU A 178 -8.92 -8.40 -19.32
CA GLU A 178 -10.28 -8.50 -19.86
C GLU A 178 -11.36 -7.78 -19.02
N PHE A 179 -11.08 -7.45 -17.76
CA PHE A 179 -12.00 -6.70 -16.89
C PHE A 179 -11.71 -5.18 -16.88
N ARG A 180 -10.70 -4.72 -17.62
CA ARG A 180 -10.24 -3.33 -17.66
C ARG A 180 -10.86 -2.55 -18.82
N ALA A 181 -12.19 -2.48 -18.86
CA ALA A 181 -12.88 -1.59 -19.80
C ALA A 181 -12.70 -0.09 -19.44
N GLU A 182 -12.30 0.18 -18.19
CA GLU A 182 -12.08 1.51 -17.62
C GLU A 182 -10.64 1.58 -17.08
N SER A 183 -10.03 2.77 -17.12
CA SER A 183 -8.74 3.04 -16.48
C SER A 183 -8.87 3.05 -14.96
N ALA A 184 -7.80 2.67 -14.26
CA ALA A 184 -7.75 2.77 -12.81
C ALA A 184 -7.91 4.25 -12.38
N PRO A 185 -8.57 4.53 -11.23
CA PRO A 185 -8.71 5.89 -10.74
C PRO A 185 -7.33 6.52 -10.52
N SER A 186 -7.08 7.67 -11.15
CA SER A 186 -5.90 8.48 -10.88
C SER A 186 -5.97 8.99 -9.43
N LYS A 187 -5.03 8.61 -8.57
CA LYS A 187 -4.94 9.22 -7.23
C LYS A 187 -4.52 10.69 -7.41
N PRO A 188 -5.19 11.66 -6.76
CA PRO A 188 -4.68 13.03 -6.72
C PRO A 188 -3.29 13.02 -6.06
N ALA A 189 -2.35 13.79 -6.59
CA ALA A 189 -1.11 14.07 -5.89
C ALA A 189 -1.43 14.60 -4.48
N PRO A 190 -0.66 14.25 -3.43
CA PRO A 190 -0.86 14.81 -2.10
C PRO A 190 -0.90 16.33 -2.16
N HIS A 191 -1.96 16.93 -1.63
CA HIS A 191 -2.08 18.38 -1.50
C HIS A 191 -0.96 18.88 -0.58
N GLU A 192 -0.10 19.75 -1.10
CA GLU A 192 0.77 20.57 -0.26
C GLU A 192 -0.12 21.44 0.65
N HIS A 193 -0.04 21.20 1.95
CA HIS A 193 -0.65 22.09 2.94
C HIS A 193 0.13 23.40 2.96
N GLY A 194 -0.28 24.35 2.13
CA GLY A 194 0.11 25.75 2.26
C GLY A 194 -0.43 26.32 3.57
N THR A 195 0.49 26.74 4.44
CA THR A 195 0.22 27.46 5.68
C THR A 195 -0.51 28.79 5.39
N PRO A 196 -1.53 29.18 6.17
CA PRO A 196 -2.24 30.43 5.93
C PRO A 196 -1.52 31.61 6.59
N GLY A 197 -1.26 32.66 5.81
CA GLY A 197 -0.95 33.99 6.34
C GLY A 197 0.11 34.73 5.53
N GLU A 198 -0.33 35.60 4.63
CA GLU A 198 0.02 37.02 4.70
C GLU A 198 -0.93 37.81 3.78
N ALA A 199 -1.64 38.75 4.40
CA ALA A 199 -2.50 39.70 3.72
C ALA A 199 -1.64 40.83 3.14
N HIS A 200 -1.86 41.17 1.88
CA HIS A 200 -1.69 42.54 1.41
C HIS A 200 -2.76 42.85 0.35
N GLU A 201 -3.69 43.71 0.76
CA GLU A 201 -4.58 44.52 -0.07
C GLU A 201 -3.79 45.44 -1.01
N GLY A 202 -4.30 45.67 -2.23
CA GLY A 202 -3.88 46.81 -3.05
C GLY A 202 -4.05 46.67 -4.57
N MET A 203 -5.26 47.01 -5.04
CA MET A 203 -5.60 47.74 -6.28
C MET A 203 -4.81 47.58 -7.61
N GLN A 204 -5.57 47.17 -8.63
CA GLN A 204 -5.78 47.80 -9.96
C GLN A 204 -4.62 48.01 -10.99
N HIS A 205 -4.92 47.50 -12.20
CA HIS A 205 -4.56 47.97 -13.55
C HIS A 205 -3.48 49.05 -13.71
N GLU A 206 -2.41 48.72 -14.45
CA GLU A 206 -1.98 49.48 -15.65
C GLU A 206 -0.91 48.71 -16.46
N LYS A 207 -0.95 48.89 -17.78
CA LYS A 207 0.07 48.42 -18.76
C LYS A 207 1.10 49.54 -18.90
N PRO A 208 2.41 49.28 -19.09
CA PRO A 208 3.02 49.72 -20.35
C PRO A 208 4.22 48.91 -20.89
N SER A 209 4.33 49.03 -22.21
CA SER A 209 5.46 49.15 -23.15
C SER A 209 6.93 49.11 -22.66
N ASP A 210 7.74 48.46 -23.51
CA ASP A 210 9.16 48.67 -23.88
C ASP A 210 9.99 49.67 -23.06
N THR A 211 11.13 49.22 -22.52
CA THR A 211 12.43 49.92 -22.59
C THR A 211 13.60 48.96 -22.33
N THR A 212 14.55 49.01 -23.26
CA THR A 212 15.90 48.44 -23.29
C THR A 212 16.79 48.93 -22.13
N GLY A 213 17.57 48.04 -21.50
CA GLY A 213 18.69 48.46 -20.65
C GLY A 213 19.14 47.40 -19.65
N GLY A 214 20.26 46.74 -19.94
CA GLY A 214 20.74 45.59 -19.18
C GLY A 214 21.23 45.92 -17.77
N HIS A 215 20.94 45.01 -16.84
CA HIS A 215 21.70 44.83 -15.62
C HIS A 215 21.96 43.34 -15.41
N LYS A 216 23.24 43.00 -15.20
CA LYS A 216 23.74 41.68 -14.87
C LYS A 216 23.07 41.20 -13.58
N HIS A 217 22.29 40.13 -13.67
CA HIS A 217 21.90 39.35 -12.49
C HIS A 217 22.91 38.25 -12.28
N GLU A 218 23.60 38.31 -11.14
CA GLU A 218 24.29 37.16 -10.54
C GLU A 218 23.27 36.04 -10.36
N ALA A 219 23.61 34.86 -10.88
CA ALA A 219 22.75 33.69 -10.88
C ALA A 219 22.45 33.23 -9.44
N MET A 220 21.17 33.26 -9.08
CA MET A 220 20.63 32.38 -8.04
C MET A 220 20.80 30.91 -8.50
N PRO A 221 20.93 29.94 -7.58
CA PRO A 221 21.02 28.54 -7.95
C PRO A 221 19.74 28.12 -8.69
N GLU A 222 19.89 27.72 -9.94
CA GLU A 222 18.82 27.10 -10.71
C GLU A 222 18.31 25.85 -9.98
N GLN A 223 17.00 25.81 -9.71
CA GLN A 223 16.29 24.54 -9.53
C GLN A 223 16.39 23.76 -10.85
N PRO A 224 16.89 22.52 -10.88
CA PRO A 224 16.82 21.72 -12.09
C PRO A 224 15.46 21.03 -12.20
N THR A 225 14.45 21.78 -12.64
CA THR A 225 13.26 21.21 -13.29
C THR A 225 13.51 21.12 -14.79
N ALA A 226 14.33 20.15 -15.19
CA ALA A 226 14.34 19.60 -16.55
C ALA A 226 14.96 18.20 -16.45
N LYS A 227 14.21 17.16 -16.82
CA LYS A 227 14.77 15.81 -16.99
C LYS A 227 15.87 15.89 -18.05
N ALA A 228 17.12 15.97 -17.61
CA ALA A 228 18.26 15.75 -18.49
C ALA A 228 18.09 14.38 -19.16
N PRO A 229 18.34 14.25 -20.47
CA PRO A 229 18.28 12.95 -21.13
C PRO A 229 19.21 11.97 -20.41
N LEU A 230 18.69 10.78 -20.11
CA LEU A 230 19.43 9.74 -19.41
C LEU A 230 20.68 9.37 -20.22
N PRO A 231 21.86 9.20 -19.59
CA PRO A 231 23.07 8.85 -20.31
C PRO A 231 22.96 7.50 -21.02
N ASP A 232 23.52 7.41 -22.24
CA ASP A 232 23.52 6.20 -23.07
C ASP A 232 24.82 5.38 -22.98
N THR A 233 25.81 5.86 -22.23
CA THR A 233 27.08 5.16 -22.00
C THR A 233 27.21 4.75 -20.54
N LEU A 234 27.88 3.62 -20.29
CA LEU A 234 28.11 3.11 -18.92
C LEU A 234 28.85 4.13 -18.04
N GLU A 235 29.87 4.80 -18.61
CA GLU A 235 30.62 5.87 -17.96
C GLU A 235 29.74 7.09 -17.66
N GLY A 236 28.84 7.45 -18.59
CA GLY A 236 27.88 8.53 -18.41
C GLY A 236 26.88 8.24 -17.29
N VAL A 237 26.39 6.99 -17.20
CA VAL A 237 25.48 6.57 -16.13
C VAL A 237 26.20 6.59 -14.77
N TRP A 238 27.44 6.10 -14.69
CA TRP A 238 28.21 6.18 -13.45
C TRP A 238 28.48 7.62 -13.02
N LYS A 239 28.82 8.52 -13.95
CA LYS A 239 28.97 9.94 -13.64
C LYS A 239 27.70 10.54 -13.05
N ALA A 240 26.55 10.26 -13.66
CA ALA A 240 25.25 10.72 -13.17
C ALA A 240 24.91 10.13 -11.79
N ILE A 241 25.27 8.87 -11.52
CA ILE A 241 25.08 8.24 -10.22
C ILE A 241 25.90 8.94 -9.13
N HIS A 242 27.16 9.28 -9.39
CA HIS A 242 27.99 10.02 -8.42
C HIS A 242 27.45 11.42 -8.13
N GLU A 243 26.98 12.12 -9.15
CA GLU A 243 26.34 13.43 -9.00
C GLU A 243 25.08 13.34 -8.15
N ARG A 244 24.19 12.37 -8.44
CA ARG A 244 22.96 12.14 -7.67
C ARG A 244 23.22 11.63 -6.26
N HIS A 245 24.29 10.86 -6.03
CA HIS A 245 24.71 10.46 -4.70
C HIS A 245 25.05 11.68 -3.83
N SER A 246 25.82 12.63 -4.38
CA SER A 246 26.20 13.86 -3.65
C SER A 246 24.99 14.74 -3.32
N GLU A 247 24.03 14.87 -4.24
CA GLU A 247 22.78 15.60 -3.99
C GLU A 247 21.93 14.89 -2.92
N LEU A 248 21.82 13.57 -3.00
CA LEU A 248 21.09 12.76 -2.03
C LEU A 248 21.70 12.85 -0.62
N GLU A 249 23.03 12.81 -0.52
CA GLU A 249 23.77 13.01 0.73
C GLU A 249 23.45 14.37 1.34
N THR A 250 23.44 15.42 0.52
CA THR A 250 23.09 16.77 0.94
C THR A 250 21.64 16.83 1.45
N ALA A 251 20.69 16.22 0.73
CA ALA A 251 19.29 16.16 1.13
C ALA A 251 19.07 15.40 2.44
N VAL A 252 19.80 14.29 2.66
CA VAL A 252 19.77 13.51 3.91
C VAL A 252 20.32 14.34 5.08
N ASN A 253 21.44 15.03 4.88
CA ASN A 253 22.06 15.88 5.90
C ASN A 253 21.20 17.11 6.25
N ASP A 254 20.57 17.73 5.24
CA ASP A 254 19.68 18.87 5.37
C ASP A 254 18.26 18.49 5.86
N LYS A 255 17.98 17.18 6.04
CA LYS A 255 16.67 16.65 6.46
C LYS A 255 15.54 17.00 5.49
N LYS A 256 15.85 17.13 4.20
CA LYS A 256 14.88 17.43 3.13
C LYS A 256 14.24 16.12 2.66
N PHE A 257 13.29 15.61 3.43
CA PHE A 257 12.65 14.30 3.20
C PHE A 257 12.05 14.14 1.79
N ASN A 258 11.44 15.21 1.23
CA ASN A 258 10.87 15.19 -0.12
C ASN A 258 11.96 15.09 -1.21
N ASP A 259 13.09 15.77 -1.00
CA ASP A 259 14.23 15.73 -1.91
C ASP A 259 14.88 14.35 -1.85
N VAL A 260 15.00 13.75 -0.66
CA VAL A 260 15.48 12.37 -0.48
C VAL A 260 14.64 11.37 -1.28
N GLN A 261 13.31 11.50 -1.27
CA GLN A 261 12.42 10.65 -2.08
C GLN A 261 12.70 10.78 -3.58
N SER A 262 12.83 12.02 -4.05
CA SER A 262 13.01 12.35 -5.47
C SER A 262 14.38 11.91 -5.98
N HIS A 263 15.45 12.20 -5.22
CA HIS A 263 16.81 11.80 -5.56
C HIS A 263 16.97 10.27 -5.51
N ALA A 264 16.41 9.60 -4.50
CA ALA A 264 16.47 8.13 -4.42
C ALA A 264 15.76 7.45 -5.60
N GLN A 265 14.64 8.01 -6.09
CA GLN A 265 13.96 7.49 -7.27
C GLN A 265 14.82 7.67 -8.53
N ALA A 266 15.42 8.85 -8.72
CA ALA A 266 16.30 9.12 -9.86
C ALA A 266 17.53 8.19 -9.86
N MET A 267 18.07 7.85 -8.68
CA MET A 267 19.16 6.88 -8.56
C MET A 267 18.74 5.46 -8.92
N SER A 268 17.50 5.04 -8.61
CA SER A 268 16.97 3.74 -9.02
C SER A 268 16.84 3.63 -10.54
N ASP A 269 16.38 4.70 -11.21
CA ASP A 269 16.29 4.76 -12.67
C ASP A 269 17.68 4.64 -13.33
N LEU A 270 18.69 5.33 -12.78
CA LEU A 270 20.08 5.24 -13.24
C LEU A 270 20.68 3.84 -12.99
N ALA A 271 20.41 3.23 -11.83
CA ALA A 271 20.89 1.90 -11.51
C ALA A 271 20.30 0.85 -12.47
N LYS A 272 19.02 0.99 -12.85
CA LYS A 272 18.40 0.15 -13.88
C LYS A 272 19.09 0.29 -15.24
N ARG A 273 19.50 1.50 -15.60
CA ARG A 273 20.24 1.76 -16.85
C ARG A 273 21.59 1.06 -16.91
N LEU A 274 22.26 0.85 -15.76
CA LEU A 274 23.50 0.06 -15.71
C LEU A 274 23.26 -1.37 -16.20
N VAL A 275 22.15 -2.01 -15.82
CA VAL A 275 21.80 -3.37 -16.28
C VAL A 275 21.57 -3.41 -17.79
N GLU A 276 20.87 -2.40 -18.33
CA GLU A 276 20.55 -2.32 -19.76
C GLU A 276 21.80 -2.15 -20.64
N LEU A 277 22.80 -1.43 -20.13
CA LEU A 277 24.05 -1.15 -20.84
C LEU A 277 25.16 -2.19 -20.58
N SER A 278 24.92 -3.16 -19.69
CA SER A 278 25.93 -4.17 -19.32
C SER A 278 26.07 -5.29 -20.37
N HIS A 279 27.30 -5.77 -20.54
CA HIS A 279 27.58 -6.91 -21.44
C HIS A 279 26.90 -8.19 -20.95
N ALA A 280 26.49 -9.06 -21.89
CA ALA A 280 25.71 -10.27 -21.58
C ALA A 280 26.41 -11.20 -20.58
N ASP A 281 27.74 -11.32 -20.65
CA ASP A 281 28.56 -12.18 -19.78
C ASP A 281 28.59 -11.73 -18.31
N HIS A 282 28.27 -10.47 -18.06
CA HIS A 282 28.33 -9.85 -16.74
C HIS A 282 26.98 -9.37 -16.21
N LYS A 283 25.96 -9.37 -17.07
CA LYS A 283 24.63 -8.81 -16.80
C LYS A 283 23.99 -9.36 -15.53
N SER A 284 24.07 -10.66 -15.26
CA SER A 284 23.52 -11.29 -14.04
C SER A 284 24.19 -10.79 -12.76
N ALA A 285 25.50 -10.55 -12.83
CA ALA A 285 26.28 -10.01 -11.73
C ALA A 285 25.89 -8.55 -11.48
N VAL A 286 25.77 -7.74 -12.54
CA VAL A 286 25.32 -6.34 -12.44
C VAL A 286 23.90 -6.24 -11.92
N GLU A 287 22.99 -7.09 -12.38
CA GLU A 287 21.62 -7.19 -11.86
C GLU A 287 21.59 -7.47 -10.37
N SER A 288 22.42 -8.38 -9.88
CA SER A 288 22.52 -8.68 -8.44
C SER A 288 22.96 -7.45 -7.63
N GLY A 289 23.98 -6.73 -8.07
CA GLY A 289 24.45 -5.52 -7.39
C GLY A 289 23.43 -4.37 -7.45
N VAL A 290 22.80 -4.16 -8.62
CA VAL A 290 21.74 -3.16 -8.80
C VAL A 290 20.51 -3.47 -7.94
N ASN A 291 20.18 -4.75 -7.73
CA ASN A 291 19.08 -5.14 -6.83
C ASN A 291 19.37 -4.75 -5.37
N LYS A 292 20.60 -4.93 -4.88
CA LYS A 292 21.01 -4.47 -3.54
C LYS A 292 20.93 -2.95 -3.41
N VAL A 293 21.41 -2.23 -4.42
CA VAL A 293 21.30 -0.76 -4.49
C VAL A 293 19.84 -0.32 -4.45
N ASN A 294 18.96 -0.92 -5.25
CA ASN A 294 17.54 -0.58 -5.24
C ASN A 294 16.84 -0.93 -3.91
N GLN A 295 17.23 -2.01 -3.24
CA GLN A 295 16.68 -2.39 -1.94
C GLN A 295 17.02 -1.35 -0.86
N SER A 296 18.28 -0.91 -0.81
CA SER A 296 18.73 0.11 0.13
C SER A 296 18.12 1.50 -0.18
N LEU A 297 17.96 1.86 -1.46
CA LEU A 297 17.21 3.05 -1.88
C LEU A 297 15.74 3.01 -1.44
N ALA A 298 15.07 1.86 -1.56
CA ALA A 298 13.68 1.70 -1.10
C ALA A 298 13.55 1.84 0.42
N ALA A 299 14.51 1.31 1.18
CA ALA A 299 14.56 1.51 2.64
C ALA A 299 14.76 2.99 3.00
N LEU A 300 15.64 3.68 2.27
CA LEU A 300 15.88 5.11 2.43
C LEU A 300 14.61 5.94 2.15
N GLN A 301 13.91 5.67 1.05
CA GLN A 301 12.63 6.31 0.72
C GLN A 301 11.57 6.07 1.81
N GLN A 302 11.44 4.83 2.27
CA GLN A 302 10.49 4.49 3.35
C GLN A 302 10.83 5.24 4.65
N SER A 303 12.11 5.35 5.01
CA SER A 303 12.51 6.11 6.19
C SER A 303 12.23 7.61 6.06
N ALA A 304 12.36 8.16 4.85
CA ALA A 304 12.02 9.55 4.58
C ALA A 304 10.51 9.82 4.75
N GLU A 305 9.64 8.89 4.33
CA GLU A 305 8.18 8.96 4.53
C GLU A 305 7.79 8.95 6.02
N THR A 306 8.51 8.18 6.83
CA THR A 306 8.24 8.10 8.28
C THR A 306 8.76 9.30 9.08
N GLY A 307 9.55 10.18 8.45
CA GLY A 307 10.12 11.38 9.07
C GLY A 307 11.19 11.13 10.13
N SER A 308 11.75 9.91 10.21
CA SER A 308 12.77 9.57 11.20
C SER A 308 14.18 9.85 10.67
N GLU A 309 14.81 10.92 11.16
CA GLU A 309 16.17 11.33 10.75
C GLU A 309 17.22 10.25 11.00
N LEU A 310 17.20 9.62 12.18
CA LEU A 310 18.19 8.59 12.56
C LEU A 310 18.09 7.37 11.63
N VAL A 311 16.87 6.92 11.34
CA VAL A 311 16.63 5.77 10.46
C VAL A 311 17.00 6.12 9.02
N MET A 312 16.70 7.34 8.59
CA MET A 312 17.08 7.83 7.25
C MET A 312 18.59 7.87 7.05
N LYS A 313 19.36 8.37 8.02
CA LYS A 313 20.83 8.38 7.95
C LYS A 313 21.41 6.97 7.90
N ASN A 314 20.95 6.07 8.76
CA ASN A 314 21.41 4.68 8.74
C ASN A 314 21.10 4.00 7.39
N ASN A 315 19.91 4.23 6.82
CA ASN A 315 19.55 3.68 5.52
C ASN A 315 20.35 4.30 4.37
N PHE A 316 20.74 5.57 4.49
CA PHE A 316 21.63 6.21 3.54
C PHE A 316 23.03 5.57 3.56
N ASP A 317 23.59 5.28 4.74
CA ASP A 317 24.89 4.62 4.87
C ASP A 317 24.88 3.21 4.25
N GLU A 318 23.82 2.43 4.47
CA GLU A 318 23.64 1.11 3.84
C GLU A 318 23.50 1.20 2.32
N PHE A 319 22.85 2.26 1.83
CA PHE A 319 22.78 2.56 0.41
C PHE A 319 24.15 2.91 -0.18
N ALA A 320 24.90 3.82 0.45
CA ALA A 320 26.23 4.21 -0.01
C ALA A 320 27.19 3.01 -0.06
N LYS A 321 27.10 2.11 0.93
CA LYS A 321 27.84 0.85 0.95
C LYS A 321 27.47 -0.07 -0.22
N SER A 322 26.18 -0.29 -0.44
CA SER A 322 25.69 -1.13 -1.55
C SER A 322 26.11 -0.58 -2.91
N LEU A 323 26.12 0.75 -3.05
CA LEU A 323 26.55 1.42 -4.27
C LEU A 323 28.05 1.23 -4.54
N ASN A 324 28.89 1.39 -3.51
CA ASN A 324 30.32 1.14 -3.61
C ASN A 324 30.63 -0.33 -3.94
N GLU A 325 29.91 -1.29 -3.33
CA GLU A 325 30.04 -2.72 -3.67
C GLU A 325 29.76 -2.99 -5.16
N LEU A 326 28.68 -2.42 -5.71
CA LEU A 326 28.35 -2.52 -7.13
C LEU A 326 29.45 -1.88 -8.01
N GLU A 327 29.97 -0.73 -7.62
CA GLU A 327 31.03 -0.04 -8.37
C GLU A 327 32.33 -0.87 -8.40
N GLN A 328 32.73 -1.47 -7.27
CA GLN A 328 33.90 -2.34 -7.22
C GLN A 328 33.71 -3.60 -8.06
N GLN A 329 32.52 -4.19 -8.01
CA GLN A 329 32.18 -5.36 -8.81
C GLN A 329 32.27 -5.07 -10.31
N MET A 330 31.81 -3.89 -10.73
CA MET A 330 31.86 -3.43 -12.12
C MET A 330 33.28 -3.11 -12.60
N LYS A 331 34.20 -2.70 -11.71
CA LYS A 331 35.62 -2.46 -12.03
C LYS A 331 36.43 -3.74 -12.23
N GLN A 332 35.91 -4.88 -11.78
CA GLN A 332 36.57 -6.20 -11.88
C GLN A 332 36.20 -6.98 -13.15
N GLN A 333 35.32 -6.42 -13.98
CA GLN A 333 34.81 -6.97 -15.24
C GLN A 333 35.45 -6.26 -16.43
#